data_AF-A0A938R6M3-F1
#
_entry.id   AF-A0A938R6M3-F1
#
_cell.length_a   1.000
_cell.length_b   1.000
_cell.length_c   1.000
_cell.angle_alpha   90.00
_cell.angle_beta   90.00
_cell.angle_gamma   90.00
#
_symmetry.space_group_name_H-M   'P 1'
#
loop_
_entity.id
_entity.type
_entity.pdbx_description
1 polymer ?
#
loop_
_entity_poly.entity_id
_entity_poly.type
_entity_poly.pdbx_seq_one_letter_code
_entity_poly.pdbx_strand_id
1 'polypeptide(L)'
;MAKELKFDQEARNAILRGVNVLADAVKVTLGPKGRNVILEKSFGSPTVTKDGVTVAKEIDLEDKFENMGAQMVKEVASKTSDTAGDGTTTATVLAQAIYREGIKVVVAGANPMDVKRGIDMAVEEVIKELKKLSKPTKDPKEISQVGTISANNDETIGNIIAEAMNKVGKEG
;
A
#
# COMPACT_ATOMS: atom_id res chain seq x y z
N MET A 1 -25.77 -12.08 19.04
CA MET A 1 -24.53 -11.87 19.81
C MET A 1 -24.51 -10.46 20.37
N ALA A 2 -24.03 -10.28 21.60
CA ALA A 2 -23.80 -8.96 22.18
C ALA A 2 -22.63 -8.25 21.47
N LYS A 3 -22.68 -6.91 21.39
CA LYS A 3 -21.60 -6.10 20.81
C LYS A 3 -20.66 -5.61 21.91
N GLU A 4 -19.37 -5.71 21.64
CA GLU A 4 -18.32 -5.09 22.47
C GLU A 4 -18.08 -3.66 21.98
N LEU A 5 -17.91 -2.73 22.92
CA LEU A 5 -17.65 -1.31 22.63
C LEU A 5 -16.36 -0.89 23.33
N LYS A 6 -15.42 -0.35 22.54
CA LYS A 6 -14.20 0.29 23.03
C LYS A 6 -14.22 1.77 22.63
N PHE A 7 -13.69 2.61 23.50
CA PHE A 7 -13.70 4.07 23.31
C PHE A 7 -12.29 4.65 23.44
N ASP A 8 -12.14 5.89 22.95
CA ASP A 8 -10.97 6.73 23.12
C ASP A 8 -9.64 6.02 22.86
N GLN A 9 -8.73 6.05 23.84
CA GLN A 9 -7.37 5.55 23.71
C GLN A 9 -7.32 4.03 23.50
N GLU A 10 -8.24 3.29 24.10
CA GLU A 10 -8.25 1.83 24.03
C GLU A 10 -8.57 1.37 22.60
N ALA A 11 -9.62 1.94 21.99
CA ALA A 11 -9.99 1.66 20.61
C ALA A 11 -8.88 2.07 19.64
N ARG A 12 -8.32 3.26 19.84
CA ARG A 12 -7.22 3.81 19.02
C ARG A 12 -5.96 2.96 19.06
N ASN A 13 -5.57 2.49 20.24
CA ASN A 13 -4.40 1.62 20.41
C ASN A 13 -4.61 0.27 19.74
N ALA A 14 -5.80 -0.32 19.86
CA ALA A 14 -6.11 -1.59 19.19
C ALA A 14 -6.04 -1.45 17.66
N ILE A 15 -6.68 -0.41 17.09
CA ILE A 15 -6.61 -0.14 15.65
C ILE A 15 -5.15 0.08 15.21
N LEU A 16 -4.37 0.87 15.96
CA LEU A 16 -2.96 1.12 15.64
C LEU A 16 -2.12 -0.16 15.62
N ARG A 17 -2.35 -1.10 16.56
CA ARG A 17 -1.67 -2.41 16.55
C ARG A 17 -1.99 -3.18 15.28
N GLY A 18 -3.27 -3.25 14.90
CA GLY A 18 -3.70 -3.88 13.65
C GLY A 18 -3.07 -3.29 12.39
N VAL A 19 -3.09 -1.95 12.30
CA VAL A 19 -2.44 -1.19 11.22
C VAL A 19 -0.95 -1.54 11.14
N ASN A 20 -0.26 -1.58 12.29
CA ASN A 20 1.17 -1.88 12.33
C ASN A 20 1.46 -3.33 11.94
N VAL A 21 0.68 -4.32 12.40
CA VAL A 21 0.89 -5.72 12.03
C VAL A 21 0.81 -5.89 10.51
N LEU A 22 -0.24 -5.34 9.88
CA LEU A 22 -0.38 -5.42 8.44
C LEU A 22 0.74 -4.69 7.70
N ALA A 23 1.01 -3.44 8.08
CA ALA A 23 2.01 -2.64 7.40
C ALA A 23 3.43 -3.17 7.59
N ASP A 24 3.76 -3.72 8.75
CA ASP A 24 5.08 -4.27 9.04
C ASP A 24 5.34 -5.57 8.27
N ALA A 25 4.30 -6.39 8.05
CA ALA A 25 4.38 -7.56 7.20
C ALA A 25 4.52 -7.22 5.71
N VAL A 26 3.86 -6.15 5.24
CA VAL A 26 3.88 -5.73 3.84
C VAL A 26 5.13 -4.93 3.50
N LYS A 27 5.59 -4.03 4.37
CA LYS A 27 6.71 -3.11 4.06
C LYS A 27 8.04 -3.81 3.81
N VAL A 28 8.24 -5.02 4.35
CA VAL A 28 9.48 -5.77 4.13
C VAL A 28 9.65 -6.21 2.68
N THR A 29 8.58 -6.22 1.88
CA THR A 29 8.62 -6.58 0.46
C THR A 29 8.94 -5.39 -0.45
N LEU A 30 9.05 -4.17 0.09
CA LEU A 30 9.21 -2.96 -0.71
C LEU A 30 10.58 -2.89 -1.42
N GLY A 31 10.53 -2.64 -2.73
CA GLY A 31 11.68 -2.29 -3.55
C GLY A 31 12.58 -3.47 -3.97
N PRO A 32 13.71 -3.19 -4.65
CA PRO A 32 14.55 -4.23 -5.26
C PRO A 32 15.23 -5.15 -4.24
N LYS A 33 15.39 -4.67 -3.00
CA LYS A 33 15.93 -5.44 -1.86
C LYS A 33 14.83 -5.95 -0.92
N GLY A 34 13.58 -5.99 -1.40
CA GLY A 34 12.46 -6.58 -0.70
C GLY A 34 12.76 -8.01 -0.29
N ARG A 35 12.41 -8.34 0.95
CA ARG A 35 12.56 -9.68 1.52
C ARG A 35 11.33 -10.52 1.21
N ASN A 36 11.54 -11.83 1.16
CA ASN A 36 10.45 -12.78 1.00
C ASN A 36 9.62 -12.86 2.28
N VAL A 37 8.31 -12.96 2.11
CA VAL A 37 7.36 -13.34 3.14
C VAL A 37 6.89 -14.77 2.84
N ILE A 38 6.82 -15.60 3.88
CA ILE A 38 6.35 -16.97 3.78
C ILE A 38 4.93 -17.02 4.31
N LEU A 39 4.02 -17.50 3.48
CA LEU A 39 2.58 -17.62 3.77
C LEU A 39 2.23 -19.10 3.90
N GLU A 40 1.61 -19.46 5.03
CA GLU A 40 1.11 -20.81 5.27
C GLU A 40 0.00 -21.15 4.27
N LYS A 41 -0.11 -22.42 3.89
CA LYS A 41 -1.26 -22.97 3.18
C LYS A 41 -1.78 -24.16 3.96
N SER A 42 -3.10 -24.29 4.08
CA SER A 42 -3.74 -25.41 4.78
C SER A 42 -3.39 -26.78 4.18
N PHE A 43 -2.99 -26.81 2.91
CA PHE A 43 -2.53 -28.01 2.21
C PHE A 43 -1.34 -27.68 1.30
N GLY A 44 -0.37 -28.59 1.23
CA GLY A 44 0.79 -28.49 0.36
C GLY A 44 1.91 -27.61 0.92
N SER A 45 2.75 -27.08 0.02
CA SER A 45 3.91 -26.26 0.37
C SER A 45 3.52 -24.80 0.63
N PRO A 46 4.22 -24.10 1.54
CA PRO A 46 3.98 -22.68 1.80
C PRO A 46 4.27 -21.83 0.57
N THR A 47 3.64 -20.66 0.48
CA THR A 47 3.88 -19.70 -0.61
C THR A 47 4.95 -18.72 -0.19
N VAL A 48 5.99 -18.58 -1.01
CA VAL A 48 7.04 -17.58 -0.82
C VAL A 48 6.77 -16.45 -1.79
N THR A 49 6.56 -15.23 -1.29
CA THR A 49 6.20 -14.08 -2.12
C THR A 49 6.92 -12.80 -1.69
N LYS A 50 7.09 -11.89 -2.66
CA LYS A 50 7.46 -10.48 -2.46
C LYS A 50 6.32 -9.54 -2.86
N ASP A 51 5.16 -10.07 -3.23
CA ASP A 51 4.01 -9.25 -3.57
C ASP A 51 3.29 -8.79 -2.29
N GLY A 52 3.31 -7.48 -2.05
CA GLY A 52 2.65 -6.86 -0.90
C GLY A 52 1.13 -7.03 -0.91
N VAL A 53 0.50 -7.18 -2.09
CA VAL A 53 -0.95 -7.42 -2.18
C VAL A 53 -1.30 -8.80 -1.67
N THR A 54 -0.56 -9.81 -2.11
CA THR A 54 -0.74 -11.19 -1.63
C THR A 54 -0.51 -11.25 -0.12
N VAL A 55 0.54 -10.61 0.40
CA VAL A 55 0.79 -10.56 1.86
C VAL A 55 -0.37 -9.89 2.60
N ALA A 56 -0.84 -8.73 2.14
CA ALA A 56 -1.94 -8.02 2.79
C ALA A 56 -3.26 -8.83 2.79
N LYS A 57 -3.48 -9.67 1.76
CA LYS A 57 -4.69 -10.50 1.65
C LYS A 57 -4.78 -11.58 2.72
N GLU A 58 -3.65 -12.19 3.07
CA GLU A 58 -3.57 -13.27 4.07
C GLU A 58 -3.61 -12.79 5.52
N ILE A 59 -3.59 -11.46 5.76
CA ILE A 59 -3.60 -10.93 7.13
C ILE A 59 -5.05 -10.86 7.63
N ASP A 60 -5.31 -11.69 8.63
CA ASP A 60 -6.53 -11.74 9.43
C ASP A 60 -6.13 -11.90 10.90
N LEU A 61 -6.62 -11.00 11.76
CA LEU A 61 -6.21 -10.94 13.17
C LEU A 61 -7.32 -11.47 14.07
N GLU A 62 -6.94 -12.19 15.13
CA GLU A 62 -7.88 -12.79 16.09
C GLU A 62 -8.64 -11.73 16.89
N ASP A 63 -7.94 -10.68 17.37
CA ASP A 63 -8.60 -9.55 18.02
C ASP A 63 -9.38 -8.74 16.99
N LYS A 64 -10.69 -8.59 17.23
CA LYS A 64 -11.61 -7.91 16.30
C LYS A 64 -11.25 -6.45 16.05
N PHE A 65 -10.75 -5.73 17.05
CA PHE A 65 -10.42 -4.31 16.93
C PHE A 65 -9.09 -4.10 16.20
N GLU A 66 -8.11 -4.96 16.46
CA GLU A 66 -6.88 -5.00 15.67
C GLU A 66 -7.20 -5.39 14.23
N ASN A 67 -8.03 -6.41 14.01
CA ASN A 67 -8.42 -6.82 12.67
C ASN A 67 -9.12 -5.69 11.91
N MET A 68 -10.03 -4.94 12.55
CA MET A 68 -10.62 -3.74 11.93
C MET A 68 -9.53 -2.76 11.45
N GLY A 69 -8.48 -2.54 12.24
CA GLY A 69 -7.32 -1.74 11.85
C GLY A 69 -6.59 -2.27 10.62
N ALA A 70 -6.31 -3.58 10.60
CA ALA A 70 -5.69 -4.23 9.46
C ALA A 70 -6.57 -4.13 8.19
N GLN A 71 -7.86 -4.47 8.29
CA GLN A 71 -8.78 -4.43 7.16
C GLN A 71 -8.92 -3.03 6.55
N MET A 72 -8.90 -1.96 7.37
CA MET A 72 -8.92 -0.58 6.85
C MET A 72 -7.72 -0.27 5.96
N VAL A 73 -6.51 -0.72 6.32
CA VAL A 73 -5.30 -0.48 5.51
C VAL A 73 -5.24 -1.41 4.31
N LYS A 74 -5.74 -2.65 4.45
CA LYS A 74 -5.91 -3.58 3.33
C LYS A 74 -6.81 -2.98 2.24
N GLU A 75 -7.86 -2.25 2.62
CA GLU A 75 -8.73 -1.56 1.67
C GLU A 75 -7.98 -0.45 0.90
N VAL A 76 -7.08 0.28 1.57
CA VAL A 76 -6.20 1.28 0.91
C VAL A 76 -5.31 0.61 -0.14
N ALA A 77 -4.69 -0.51 0.22
CA ALA A 77 -3.85 -1.28 -0.71
C ALA A 77 -4.67 -1.80 -1.91
N SER A 78 -5.85 -2.37 -1.66
CA SER A 78 -6.72 -2.91 -2.71
C SER A 78 -7.16 -1.84 -3.70
N LYS A 79 -7.68 -0.70 -3.22
CA LYS A 79 -8.13 0.40 -4.09
C LYS A 79 -7.00 0.99 -4.94
N THR A 80 -5.79 1.02 -4.39
CA THR A 80 -4.59 1.44 -5.13
C THR A 80 -4.30 0.46 -6.26
N SER A 81 -4.36 -0.84 -5.98
CA SER A 81 -4.21 -1.88 -7.01
C SER A 81 -5.25 -1.75 -8.12
N ASP A 82 -6.52 -1.52 -7.76
CA ASP A 82 -7.62 -1.45 -8.73
C ASP A 82 -7.51 -0.22 -9.64
N THR A 83 -6.98 0.89 -9.11
CA THR A 83 -6.88 2.17 -9.84
C THR A 83 -5.60 2.27 -10.65
N ALA A 84 -4.47 1.81 -10.11
CA ALA A 84 -3.14 2.05 -10.66
C ALA A 84 -2.39 0.78 -11.10
N GLY A 85 -2.82 -0.41 -10.65
CA GLY A 85 -2.15 -1.68 -10.94
C GLY A 85 -0.82 -1.93 -10.20
N ASP A 86 -0.29 -0.92 -9.50
CA ASP A 86 0.96 -0.96 -8.72
C ASP A 86 0.87 0.04 -7.54
N GLY A 87 1.85 0.01 -6.63
CA GLY A 87 2.00 0.99 -5.54
C GLY A 87 1.32 0.62 -4.23
N THR A 88 0.81 -0.61 -4.11
CA THR A 88 0.06 -1.09 -2.92
C THR A 88 0.91 -1.11 -1.65
N THR A 89 2.17 -1.54 -1.74
CA THR A 89 3.13 -1.50 -0.64
C THR A 89 3.44 -0.06 -0.24
N THR A 90 3.63 0.84 -1.21
CA THR A 90 3.85 2.28 -0.96
C THR A 90 2.66 2.91 -0.26
N ALA A 91 1.44 2.64 -0.73
CA ALA A 91 0.20 3.13 -0.13
C ALA A 91 0.04 2.65 1.32
N THR A 92 0.33 1.38 1.58
CA THR A 92 0.31 0.79 2.93
C THR A 92 1.29 1.48 3.87
N VAL A 93 2.53 1.72 3.42
CA VAL A 93 3.57 2.37 4.23
C VAL A 93 3.21 3.83 4.52
N LEU A 94 2.68 4.56 3.54
CA LEU A 94 2.22 5.93 3.73
C LEU A 94 1.02 6.00 4.69
N ALA A 95 0.06 5.09 4.55
CA ALA A 95 -1.10 4.99 5.44
C ALA A 95 -0.66 4.74 6.89
N GLN A 96 0.28 3.80 7.11
CA GLN A 96 0.86 3.54 8.44
C GLN A 96 1.50 4.80 9.02
N ALA A 97 2.33 5.50 8.23
CA ALA A 97 3.05 6.69 8.69
C ALA A 97 2.09 7.82 9.06
N ILE A 98 1.13 8.14 8.19
CA ILE A 98 0.15 9.20 8.42
C ILE A 98 -0.72 8.87 9.64
N TYR A 99 -1.21 7.63 9.74
CA TYR A 99 -2.05 7.21 10.86
C TYR A 99 -1.30 7.29 12.21
N ARG A 100 -0.05 6.80 12.24
CA ARG A 100 0.77 6.78 13.44
C ARG A 100 1.14 8.16 13.94
N GLU A 101 1.48 9.09 13.06
CA GLU A 101 1.79 10.47 13.48
C GLU A 101 0.51 11.26 13.79
N GLY A 102 -0.55 11.08 13.01
CA GLY A 102 -1.84 11.70 13.25
C GLY A 102 -2.41 11.35 14.62
N ILE A 103 -2.37 10.08 15.02
CA ILE A 103 -2.92 9.65 16.31
C ILE A 103 -2.15 10.23 17.50
N LYS A 104 -0.82 10.39 17.39
CA LYS A 104 -0.02 11.06 18.44
C LYS A 104 -0.45 12.50 18.65
N VAL A 105 -0.67 13.24 17.56
CA VAL A 105 -1.10 14.64 17.61
C VAL A 105 -2.50 14.76 18.20
N VAL A 106 -3.41 13.85 17.86
CA VAL A 106 -4.75 13.81 18.47
C VAL A 106 -4.69 13.46 19.96
N VAL A 107 -3.84 12.52 20.36
CA VAL A 107 -3.64 12.18 21.79
C VAL A 107 -3.03 13.35 22.56
N ALA A 108 -2.22 14.19 21.91
CA ALA A 108 -1.71 15.44 22.49
C ALA A 108 -2.78 16.56 22.62
N GLY A 109 -4.04 16.29 22.26
CA GLY A 109 -5.16 17.21 22.43
C GLY A 109 -5.56 18.00 21.19
N ALA A 110 -4.94 17.74 20.03
CA ALA A 110 -5.35 18.38 18.79
C ALA A 110 -6.71 17.87 18.30
N ASN A 111 -7.47 18.74 17.65
CA ASN A 111 -8.74 18.37 17.03
C ASN A 111 -8.51 17.42 15.83
N PRO A 112 -9.03 16.18 15.84
CA PRO A 112 -8.87 15.23 14.74
C PRO A 112 -9.35 15.76 13.39
N MET A 113 -10.41 16.59 13.38
CA MET A 113 -10.97 17.13 12.15
C MET A 113 -10.05 18.16 11.50
N ASP A 114 -9.36 18.96 12.30
CA ASP A 114 -8.40 19.95 11.80
C ASP A 114 -7.11 19.27 11.32
N VAL A 115 -6.65 18.23 12.04
CA VAL A 115 -5.53 17.38 11.59
C VAL A 115 -5.85 16.75 10.23
N LYS A 116 -7.05 16.15 10.08
CA LYS A 116 -7.49 15.60 8.81
C LYS A 116 -7.51 16.66 7.71
N ARG A 117 -8.09 17.83 7.95
CA ARG A 117 -8.17 18.91 6.96
C ARG A 117 -6.78 19.35 6.51
N GLY A 118 -5.83 19.47 7.45
CA GLY A 118 -4.45 19.80 7.14
C GLY A 118 -3.75 18.74 6.27
N ILE A 119 -3.98 17.46 6.56
CA ILE A 119 -3.47 16.34 5.75
C ILE A 119 -4.05 16.40 4.33
N ASP A 120 -5.36 16.58 4.20
CA ASP A 120 -6.03 16.64 2.89
C ASP A 120 -5.47 17.80 2.04
N MET A 121 -5.31 18.99 2.63
CA MET A 121 -4.70 20.15 1.96
C MET A 121 -3.25 19.89 1.51
N ALA A 122 -2.46 19.23 2.36
CA ALA A 122 -1.07 18.90 2.02
C ALA A 122 -1.00 17.88 0.87
N VAL A 123 -1.87 16.86 0.89
CA VAL A 123 -1.96 15.85 -0.18
C VAL A 123 -2.35 16.51 -1.51
N GLU A 124 -3.32 17.43 -1.52
CA GLU A 124 -3.69 18.16 -2.73
C GLU A 124 -2.51 18.93 -3.33
N GLU A 125 -1.72 19.61 -2.51
CA GLU A 125 -0.58 20.38 -2.99
C GLU A 125 0.55 19.47 -3.50
N VAL A 126 0.81 18.36 -2.80
CA VAL A 126 1.77 17.34 -3.25
C VAL A 126 1.35 16.76 -4.60
N ILE A 127 0.07 16.45 -4.81
CA ILE A 127 -0.43 15.94 -6.10
C ILE A 127 -0.22 16.96 -7.21
N LYS A 128 -0.47 18.26 -6.96
CA LYS A 128 -0.21 19.31 -7.95
C LYS A 128 1.27 19.35 -8.32
N GLU A 129 2.15 19.29 -7.33
CA GLU A 129 3.58 19.35 -7.56
C GLU A 129 4.11 18.11 -8.30
N LEU A 130 3.64 16.91 -7.94
CA LEU A 130 3.94 15.69 -8.67
C LEU A 130 3.54 15.76 -10.15
N LYS A 131 2.39 16.38 -10.46
CA LYS A 131 1.97 16.61 -11.85
C LYS A 131 2.90 17.56 -12.61
N LYS A 132 3.44 18.59 -11.95
CA LYS A 132 4.41 19.51 -12.57
C LYS A 132 5.77 18.85 -12.81
N LEU A 133 6.18 17.94 -11.91
CA LEU A 133 7.43 17.21 -12.03
C LEU A 133 7.35 16.04 -13.02
N SER A 134 6.14 15.58 -13.33
CA SER A 134 5.90 14.45 -14.24
C SER A 134 6.41 14.74 -15.66
N LYS A 135 7.05 13.73 -16.26
CA LYS A 135 7.51 13.76 -17.65
C LYS A 135 6.77 12.69 -18.43
N PRO A 136 6.12 13.03 -19.57
CA PRO A 136 5.43 12.04 -20.39
C PRO A 136 6.40 11.00 -20.96
N THR A 137 6.04 9.72 -20.86
CA THR A 137 6.80 8.61 -21.46
C THR A 137 6.49 8.47 -22.95
N LYS A 138 7.41 8.94 -23.78
CA LYS A 138 7.22 8.98 -25.25
C LYS A 138 7.97 7.86 -25.95
N ASP A 139 9.11 7.45 -25.43
CA ASP A 139 9.98 6.52 -26.15
C ASP A 139 9.75 5.06 -25.75
N PRO A 140 9.83 4.10 -26.69
CA PRO A 140 9.73 2.67 -26.38
C PRO A 140 10.74 2.21 -25.31
N LYS A 141 11.90 2.87 -25.26
CA LYS A 141 12.92 2.63 -24.24
C LYS A 141 12.45 3.01 -22.84
N GLU A 142 11.74 4.12 -22.69
CA GLU A 142 11.17 4.55 -21.41
C GLU A 142 10.05 3.60 -20.96
N ILE A 143 9.23 3.13 -21.91
CA ILE A 143 8.19 2.11 -21.63
C ILE A 143 8.82 0.81 -21.14
N SER A 144 9.86 0.32 -21.83
CA SER A 144 10.59 -0.88 -21.39
C SER A 144 11.17 -0.69 -19.99
N GLN A 145 11.81 0.46 -19.71
CA GLN A 145 12.36 0.76 -18.39
C GLN A 145 11.30 0.74 -17.28
N VAL A 146 10.14 1.36 -17.51
CA VAL A 146 9.03 1.33 -16.54
C VAL A 146 8.56 -0.10 -16.31
N GLY A 147 8.33 -0.87 -17.38
CA GLY A 147 7.93 -2.27 -17.29
C GLY A 147 8.94 -3.13 -16.55
N THR A 148 10.24 -2.93 -16.81
CA THR A 148 11.33 -3.64 -16.12
C THR A 148 11.34 -3.34 -14.63
N ILE A 149 11.23 -2.07 -14.23
CA ILE A 149 11.24 -1.68 -12.81
C ILE A 149 10.05 -2.31 -12.08
N SER A 150 8.85 -2.23 -12.65
CA SER A 150 7.64 -2.85 -12.07
C SER A 150 7.70 -4.38 -12.07
N ALA A 151 8.40 -5.00 -13.01
CA ALA A 151 8.62 -6.45 -13.06
C ALA A 151 9.81 -6.91 -12.19
N ASN A 152 10.10 -6.23 -11.07
CA ASN A 152 11.21 -6.55 -10.17
C ASN A 152 12.61 -6.55 -10.84
N ASN A 153 12.84 -5.62 -11.77
CA ASN A 153 14.04 -5.50 -12.60
C ASN A 153 14.25 -6.66 -13.60
N ASP A 154 13.17 -7.27 -14.09
CA ASP A 154 13.24 -8.21 -15.21
C ASP A 154 13.20 -7.46 -16.55
N GLU A 155 14.35 -7.37 -17.21
CA GLU A 155 14.50 -6.76 -18.53
C GLU A 155 13.70 -7.50 -19.62
N THR A 156 13.54 -8.82 -19.47
CA THR A 156 12.80 -9.65 -20.43
C THR A 156 11.34 -9.22 -20.49
N ILE A 157 10.72 -9.06 -19.32
CA ILE A 157 9.32 -8.63 -19.21
C ILE A 157 9.13 -7.21 -19.73
N GLY A 158 10.01 -6.27 -19.34
CA GLY A 158 9.93 -4.88 -19.82
C GLY A 158 10.03 -4.77 -21.35
N ASN A 159 10.94 -5.54 -21.97
CA ASN A 159 11.08 -5.56 -23.43
C ASN A 159 9.86 -6.16 -24.13
N ILE A 160 9.30 -7.25 -23.62
CA ILE A 160 8.08 -7.86 -24.16
C ILE A 160 6.90 -6.88 -24.11
N ILE A 161 6.74 -6.14 -23.00
CA ILE A 161 5.69 -5.13 -22.84
C ILE A 161 5.87 -4.00 -23.86
N ALA A 162 7.10 -3.49 -24.02
CA ALA A 162 7.38 -2.42 -24.97
C ALA A 162 7.14 -2.84 -26.42
N GLU A 163 7.51 -4.07 -26.80
CA GLU A 163 7.21 -4.63 -28.12
C GLU A 163 5.71 -4.77 -28.37
N ALA A 164 4.97 -5.26 -27.37
CA ALA A 164 3.53 -5.40 -27.46
C ALA A 164 2.87 -4.02 -27.67
N MET A 165 3.18 -3.04 -26.82
CA MET A 165 2.67 -1.67 -26.92
C MET A 165 3.04 -0.98 -28.24
N ASN A 166 4.20 -1.28 -28.83
CA ASN A 166 4.58 -0.75 -30.13
C ASN A 166 3.76 -1.36 -31.29
N LYS A 167 3.32 -2.62 -31.14
CA LYS A 167 2.50 -3.31 -32.16
C LYS A 167 1.03 -2.91 -32.12
N VAL A 168 0.43 -2.75 -30.94
CA VAL A 168 -1.00 -2.42 -30.79
C VAL A 168 -1.27 -0.93 -30.57
N GLY A 169 -0.24 -0.14 -30.27
CA GLY A 169 -0.40 1.26 -29.87
C GLY A 169 -0.49 1.40 -28.35
N LYS A 170 -0.22 2.62 -27.85
CA LYS A 170 -0.09 2.87 -26.39
C LYS A 170 -1.41 2.79 -25.61
N GLU A 171 -2.55 2.84 -26.30
CA GLU A 171 -3.89 2.76 -25.71
C GLU A 171 -4.63 1.46 -26.04
N GLY A 172 -3.99 0.55 -26.80
CA GLY A 172 -4.59 -0.70 -27.26
C GLY A 172 -5.28 -0.60 -28.62
#